data_AF-A0A0F9R1Z1-F1
#
_entry.id   AF-A0A0F9R1Z1-F1
#
_cell.length_a   1.000
_cell.length_b   1.000
_cell.length_c   1.000
_cell.angle_alpha   90.00
_cell.angle_beta   90.00
_cell.angle_gamma   90.00
#
_symmetry.space_group_name_H-M   'P 1'
#
loop_
_entity.id
_entity.type
_entity.pdbx_description
1 polymer ?
#
loop_
_entity_poly.entity_id
_entity_poly.type
_entity_poly.pdbx_seq_one_letter_code
_entity_poly.pdbx_strand_id
1 'polypeptide(L)'
;MKSEYNGSILAVRAVEDCIRATHKYTKGAFSRRAKHPQTPVQGDAPSAVLTEYYEVYPTTDLEEIMPLGQAFWKTLSWLAGEIPLVDVRFLYDYRGGDKAKVIIWGGNGVVKTLENGIPGFTEALAAVGAAS
;
A
#
# COMPACT_ATOMS: atom_id res chain seq x y z
N MET A 1 -1.15 -2.61 16.38
CA MET A 1 -0.71 -1.20 16.30
C MET A 1 -0.73 -0.79 14.82
N LYS A 2 -0.99 0.48 14.51
CA LYS A 2 -0.99 0.98 13.13
C LYS A 2 -0.36 2.36 13.08
N SER A 3 0.38 2.65 12.02
CA SER A 3 0.93 3.97 11.73
C SER A 3 0.15 4.57 10.55
N GLU A 4 -0.34 5.79 10.70
CA GLU A 4 -1.10 6.50 9.66
C GLU A 4 -0.35 7.75 9.24
N TYR A 5 -0.19 7.94 7.92
CA TYR A 5 0.44 9.11 7.33
C TYR A 5 -0.55 9.74 6.36
N ASN A 6 -0.89 11.01 6.59
CA ASN A 6 -1.84 11.75 5.76
C ASN A 6 -1.06 12.75 4.90
N GLY A 7 -1.45 12.91 3.64
CA GLY A 7 -0.81 13.85 2.73
C GLY A 7 -1.61 14.00 1.42
N SER A 8 -0.94 14.51 0.39
CA SER A 8 -1.52 14.60 -0.96
C SER A 8 -1.63 13.25 -1.65
N ILE A 9 -2.53 13.15 -2.62
CA ILE A 9 -2.69 11.97 -3.49
C ILE A 9 -1.39 11.69 -4.22
N LEU A 10 -0.68 12.74 -4.69
CA LEU A 10 0.61 12.59 -5.36
C LEU A 10 1.67 12.00 -4.43
N ALA A 11 1.80 12.50 -3.19
CA ALA A 11 2.78 11.98 -2.24
C ALA A 11 2.48 10.52 -1.85
N VAL A 12 1.20 10.21 -1.59
CA VAL A 12 0.79 8.84 -1.24
C VAL A 12 0.96 7.88 -2.42
N ARG A 13 0.72 8.32 -3.66
CA ARG A 13 1.01 7.52 -4.86
C ARG A 13 2.50 7.25 -5.03
N ALA A 14 3.37 8.19 -4.71
CA ALA A 14 4.80 7.95 -4.77
C ALA A 14 5.23 6.79 -3.83
N VAL A 15 4.64 6.71 -2.63
CA VAL A 15 4.84 5.58 -1.71
C VAL A 15 4.33 4.26 -2.31
N GLU A 16 3.15 4.29 -2.92
CA GLU A 16 2.59 3.12 -3.60
C GLU A 16 3.47 2.67 -4.77
N ASP A 17 3.96 3.60 -5.59
CA ASP A 17 4.80 3.32 -6.75
C ASP A 17 6.16 2.74 -6.34
N CYS A 18 6.75 3.17 -5.21
CA CYS A 18 7.94 2.53 -4.63
C CYS A 18 7.70 1.05 -4.30
N ILE A 19 6.57 0.72 -3.67
CA ILE A 19 6.21 -0.68 -3.39
C ILE A 19 6.01 -1.44 -4.70
N ARG A 20 5.27 -0.84 -5.64
CA ARG A 20 4.93 -1.48 -6.92
C ARG A 20 6.16 -1.78 -7.78
N ALA A 21 7.16 -0.90 -7.77
CA ALA A 21 8.41 -1.07 -8.49
C ALA A 21 9.26 -2.25 -8.01
N THR A 22 9.04 -2.73 -6.77
CA THR A 22 9.80 -3.87 -6.24
C THR A 22 9.20 -5.22 -6.62
N HIS A 23 7.95 -5.28 -7.05
CA HIS A 23 7.22 -6.55 -7.29
C HIS A 23 7.12 -7.47 -6.06
N LYS A 24 7.57 -7.02 -4.88
CA LYS A 24 7.54 -7.72 -3.59
C LYS A 24 6.19 -7.54 -2.88
N TYR A 25 5.08 -7.60 -3.61
CA TYR A 25 3.76 -7.37 -3.03
C TYR A 25 2.69 -8.22 -3.69
N THR A 26 1.65 -8.54 -2.92
CA THR A 26 0.37 -9.00 -3.43
C THR A 26 -0.66 -7.88 -3.24
N LYS A 27 -1.48 -7.66 -4.27
CA LYS A 27 -2.56 -6.68 -4.20
C LYS A 27 -3.86 -7.39 -3.80
N GLY A 28 -4.39 -7.06 -2.62
CA GLY A 28 -5.67 -7.56 -2.16
C GLY A 28 -6.82 -7.03 -3.02
N ALA A 29 -7.65 -7.92 -3.55
CA ALA A 29 -8.82 -7.61 -4.37
C ALA A 29 -10.01 -7.08 -3.54
N PHE A 30 -9.87 -5.93 -2.88
CA PHE A 30 -11.01 -5.28 -2.20
C PHE A 30 -11.04 -3.77 -2.49
N SER A 31 -11.52 -3.40 -3.67
CA SER A 31 -12.00 -2.04 -3.92
C SER A 31 -13.39 -1.88 -3.29
N ARG A 32 -13.44 -1.44 -2.02
CA ARG A 32 -14.72 -1.05 -1.44
C ARG A 32 -15.11 0.30 -2.04
N ARG A 33 -15.99 0.33 -3.05
CA ARG A 33 -16.67 1.57 -3.48
C ARG A 33 -17.27 2.19 -2.22
N ALA A 34 -16.85 3.41 -1.86
CA ALA A 34 -17.52 4.14 -0.80
C ALA A 34 -19.01 4.23 -1.12
N LYS A 35 -19.87 4.00 -0.11
CA LYS A 35 -21.30 4.25 -0.25
C LYS A 35 -21.48 5.68 -0.76
N HIS A 36 -22.19 5.81 -1.87
CA HIS A 36 -22.59 7.09 -2.43
C HIS A 36 -23.15 7.98 -1.30
N PRO A 37 -22.78 9.27 -1.18
CA PRO A 37 -23.49 10.16 -0.30
C PRO A 37 -24.98 10.12 -0.69
N GLN A 38 -25.88 10.08 0.30
CA GLN A 38 -27.34 10.06 0.10
C GLN A 38 -27.89 11.35 -0.53
N THR A 39 -27.01 12.29 -0.89
CA THR A 39 -27.35 13.53 -1.55
C THR A 39 -26.68 13.54 -2.94
N PRO A 40 -27.45 13.65 -4.03
CA PRO A 40 -26.86 13.72 -5.37
C PRO A 40 -26.13 15.06 -5.49
N VAL A 41 -24.80 15.01 -5.51
CA VAL A 41 -23.99 16.18 -5.86
C VAL A 41 -24.10 16.35 -7.37
N GLN A 42 -24.87 17.33 -7.80
CA GLN A 42 -25.00 17.74 -9.19
C GLN A 42 -23.69 18.43 -9.61
N GLY A 43 -22.83 17.71 -10.33
CA GLY A 43 -21.56 18.21 -10.82
C GLY A 43 -20.55 17.07 -10.95
N ASP A 44 -19.76 17.11 -12.02
CA ASP A 44 -18.79 16.08 -12.46
C ASP A 44 -17.55 15.98 -11.54
N ALA A 45 -17.73 16.04 -10.23
CA ALA A 45 -16.67 15.83 -9.25
C ALA A 45 -16.55 14.32 -8.98
N PRO A 46 -15.33 13.74 -8.98
CA PRO A 46 -15.15 12.32 -8.69
C PRO A 46 -15.66 12.02 -7.28
N SER A 47 -16.87 11.46 -7.20
CA SER A 47 -17.55 11.08 -5.96
C SER A 47 -16.93 9.85 -5.27
N ALA A 48 -15.72 9.46 -5.69
CA ALA A 48 -15.10 8.18 -5.41
C ALA A 48 -14.02 8.30 -4.34
N VAL A 49 -14.12 7.43 -3.34
CA VAL A 49 -12.98 7.05 -2.49
C VAL A 49 -12.42 5.76 -3.07
N LEU A 50 -11.12 5.73 -3.32
CA LEU A 50 -10.40 4.52 -3.67
C LEU A 50 -9.66 4.01 -2.44
N THR A 51 -9.74 2.71 -2.19
CA THR A 51 -8.97 2.06 -1.14
C THR A 51 -8.29 0.84 -1.73
N GLU A 52 -6.98 0.76 -1.56
CA GLU A 52 -6.15 -0.32 -2.09
C GLU A 52 -5.38 -0.99 -0.97
N TYR A 53 -5.30 -2.31 -1.05
CA TYR A 53 -4.73 -3.18 -0.02
C TYR A 53 -3.54 -3.90 -0.62
N TYR A 54 -2.41 -3.86 0.09
CA TYR A 54 -1.16 -4.46 -0.31
C TYR A 54 -0.65 -5.30 0.85
N GLU A 55 -0.32 -6.56 0.59
CA GLU A 55 0.56 -7.34 1.47
C GLU A 55 1.96 -7.21 0.87
N VAL A 56 2.88 -6.61 1.61
CA VAL A 56 4.23 -6.31 1.13
C VAL A 56 5.22 -7.24 1.79
N TYR A 57 6.17 -7.77 1.03
CA TYR A 57 7.14 -8.77 1.46
C TYR A 57 8.56 -8.20 1.36
N PRO A 58 9.01 -7.35 2.31
CA PRO A 58 10.16 -6.46 2.08
C PRO A 58 11.48 -7.22 1.84
N THR A 59 11.58 -8.42 2.39
CA THR A 59 12.76 -9.30 2.33
C THR A 59 12.71 -10.33 1.22
N THR A 60 11.61 -10.42 0.48
CA THR A 60 11.34 -11.56 -0.41
C THR A 60 10.86 -11.07 -1.76
N ASP A 61 11.57 -11.48 -2.82
CA ASP A 61 11.10 -11.27 -4.18
C ASP A 61 10.07 -12.33 -4.56
N LEU A 62 8.84 -11.89 -4.85
CA LEU A 62 7.77 -12.80 -5.26
C LEU A 62 7.92 -13.25 -6.71
N GLU A 63 8.60 -12.49 -7.57
CA GLU A 63 8.84 -12.91 -8.97
C GLU A 63 9.81 -14.08 -9.04
N GLU A 64 10.68 -14.26 -8.05
CA GLU A 64 11.52 -15.46 -7.92
C GLU A 64 10.73 -16.70 -7.44
N ILE A 65 9.60 -16.49 -6.76
CA ILE A 65 8.81 -17.54 -6.10
C ILE A 65 7.62 -17.98 -6.96
N MET A 66 7.04 -17.06 -7.74
CA MET A 66 5.88 -17.30 -8.60
C MET A 66 6.11 -18.22 -9.81
N PRO A 67 7.30 -18.36 -10.44
CA PRO A 67 7.52 -19.43 -11.41
C PRO A 67 7.51 -20.77 -10.67
N LEU A 68 6.34 -21.44 -10.70
CA LEU A 68 6.13 -22.83 -10.28
C LEU A 68 7.15 -23.72 -11.01
N GLY A 69 8.31 -23.90 -10.39
CA GLY A 69 9.39 -24.69 -10.98
C GLY A 69 10.75 -24.49 -10.33
N GLN A 70 11.12 -23.26 -9.93
CA GLN A 70 12.48 -23.01 -9.39
C GLN A 70 12.56 -23.01 -7.86
N ALA A 71 11.50 -22.66 -7.13
CA ALA A 71 11.55 -22.50 -5.68
C ALA A 71 10.33 -23.09 -4.94
N PHE A 72 9.92 -24.32 -5.29
CA PHE A 72 8.76 -25.02 -4.72
C PHE A 72 8.64 -24.92 -3.19
N TRP A 73 9.75 -25.11 -2.46
CA TRP A 73 9.78 -25.00 -1.00
C TRP A 73 9.56 -23.57 -0.49
N LYS A 74 10.07 -22.54 -1.20
CA LYS A 74 9.79 -21.14 -0.85
C LYS A 74 8.33 -20.77 -1.13
N THR A 75 7.75 -21.30 -2.20
CA THR A 75 6.32 -21.12 -2.52
C THR A 75 5.44 -21.78 -1.46
N LEU A 76 5.81 -22.96 -0.95
CA LEU A 76 5.10 -23.61 0.16
C LEU A 76 5.23 -22.81 1.46
N SER A 77 6.42 -22.34 1.84
CA SER A 77 6.59 -21.47 3.01
C SER A 77 5.82 -20.16 2.91
N TRP A 78 5.72 -19.58 1.70
CA TRP A 78 4.86 -18.43 1.44
C TRP A 78 3.38 -18.76 1.66
N LEU A 79 2.88 -19.85 1.06
CA LEU A 79 1.48 -20.30 1.22
C LEU A 79 1.15 -20.72 2.66
N ALA A 80 2.14 -21.22 3.40
CA ALA A 80 2.01 -21.56 4.82
C ALA A 80 2.04 -20.34 5.76
N GLY A 81 2.28 -19.13 5.23
CA GLY A 81 2.32 -17.89 6.01
C GLY A 81 3.61 -17.72 6.83
N GLU A 82 4.67 -18.45 6.51
CA GLU A 82 5.96 -18.38 7.22
C GLU A 82 6.79 -17.16 6.79
N ILE A 83 6.49 -16.59 5.61
CA ILE A 83 7.18 -15.40 5.13
C ILE A 83 6.55 -14.16 5.77
N PRO A 84 7.36 -13.33 6.46
CA PRO A 84 6.84 -12.11 7.07
C PRO A 84 6.31 -11.15 5.99
N LEU A 85 5.06 -10.76 6.15
CA LEU A 85 4.40 -9.75 5.32
C LEU A 85 4.05 -8.52 6.16
N VAL A 86 3.89 -7.40 5.48
CA VAL A 86 3.45 -6.14 6.04
C VAL A 86 2.20 -5.68 5.32
N ASP A 87 1.10 -5.54 6.05
CA ASP A 87 -0.12 -4.97 5.48
C ASP A 87 0.03 -3.45 5.34
N VAL A 88 -0.15 -2.98 4.11
CA VAL A 88 -0.16 -1.57 3.75
C VAL A 88 -1.47 -1.26 3.03
N ARG A 89 -2.13 -0.16 3.43
CA ARG A 89 -3.37 0.30 2.80
C ARG A 89 -3.23 1.74 2.36
N PHE A 90 -3.66 1.99 1.14
CA PHE A 90 -3.75 3.32 0.56
C PHE A 90 -5.21 3.74 0.51
N LEU A 91 -5.51 4.95 0.96
CA LEU A 91 -6.81 5.59 0.81
C LEU A 91 -6.64 6.89 0.03
N TYR A 92 -7.41 7.04 -1.03
CA TYR A 92 -7.47 8.23 -1.85
C TYR A 92 -8.90 8.78 -1.81
N ASP A 93 -9.10 10.01 -1.33
CA ASP A 93 -10.39 10.69 -1.33
C ASP A 93 -10.42 11.80 -2.37
N TYR A 94 -11.08 11.53 -3.51
CA TYR A 94 -11.17 12.47 -4.63
C TYR A 94 -12.36 13.46 -4.50
N ARG A 95 -13.20 13.31 -3.46
CA ARG A 95 -14.52 13.98 -3.38
C ARG A 95 -14.48 15.46 -3.04
N GLY A 96 -13.31 16.02 -2.71
CA GLY A 96 -13.21 17.38 -2.21
C GLY A 96 -11.79 17.91 -2.05
N GLY A 97 -10.82 17.41 -2.83
CA GLY A 97 -9.45 17.91 -2.84
C GLY A 97 -8.39 16.83 -2.98
N ASP A 98 -7.14 17.22 -2.76
CA ASP A 98 -5.95 16.38 -2.86
C ASP A 98 -5.64 15.70 -1.52
N LYS A 99 -6.57 14.83 -1.05
CA LYS A 99 -6.45 14.16 0.26
C LYS A 99 -6.23 12.67 0.09
N ALA A 100 -5.14 12.18 0.66
CA ALA A 100 -4.84 10.76 0.72
C ALA A 100 -4.18 10.39 2.03
N LYS A 101 -4.15 9.09 2.31
CA LYS A 101 -3.39 8.54 3.42
C LYS A 101 -2.87 7.14 3.14
N VAL A 102 -1.75 6.83 3.74
CA VAL A 102 -1.20 5.47 3.83
C VAL A 102 -1.29 4.99 5.27
N ILE A 103 -1.74 3.75 5.44
CA ILE A 103 -1.83 3.06 6.72
C ILE A 103 -0.93 1.84 6.65
N ILE A 104 -0.02 1.71 7.60
CA ILE A 104 0.88 0.57 7.74
C ILE A 104 0.52 -0.15 9.04
N TRP A 105 0.15 -1.42 8.96
CA TRP A 105 -0.13 -2.23 10.16
C TRP A 105 1.18 -2.77 10.72
N GLY A 106 1.40 -2.55 12.02
CA GLY A 106 2.63 -2.90 12.69
C GLY A 106 3.07 -1.85 13.71
N GLY A 107 4.13 -2.16 14.45
CA GLY A 107 4.87 -1.18 15.26
C GLY A 107 6.01 -0.53 14.48
N ASN A 108 6.77 0.36 15.12
CA ASN A 108 7.89 1.09 14.47
C ASN A 108 8.93 0.18 13.80
N GLY A 109 9.12 -1.04 14.31
CA GLY A 109 10.01 -2.02 13.67
C GLY A 109 9.60 -2.38 12.25
N VAL A 110 8.29 -2.44 11.97
CA VAL A 110 7.75 -2.80 10.65
C VAL A 110 7.98 -1.69 9.62
N VAL A 111 7.84 -0.43 10.02
CA VAL A 111 8.14 0.72 9.15
C VAL A 111 9.62 0.70 8.76
N LYS A 112 10.53 0.46 9.71
CA LYS A 112 11.97 0.29 9.42
C LYS A 112 12.24 -0.88 8.47
N THR A 113 11.49 -1.98 8.57
CA THR A 113 11.62 -3.11 7.64
C THR A 113 11.24 -2.69 6.21
N LEU A 114 10.20 -1.89 6.03
CA LEU A 114 9.82 -1.33 4.72
C LEU A 114 10.88 -0.35 4.21
N GLU A 115 11.37 0.56 5.05
CA GLU A 115 12.43 1.52 4.71
C GLU A 115 13.72 0.81 4.23
N ASN A 116 14.08 -0.30 4.86
CA ASN A 116 15.27 -1.07 4.48
C ASN A 116 15.03 -1.98 3.25
N GLY A 117 13.82 -2.49 3.06
CA GLY A 117 13.49 -3.49 2.03
C GLY A 117 13.03 -2.90 0.69
N ILE A 118 12.62 -1.62 0.68
CA ILE A 118 12.00 -0.94 -0.46
C ILE A 118 12.79 0.34 -0.78
N PRO A 119 13.51 0.38 -1.91
CA PRO A 119 14.22 1.57 -2.34
C PRO A 119 13.30 2.79 -2.48
N GLY A 120 13.74 3.95 -1.99
CA GLY A 120 12.99 5.21 -2.08
C GLY A 120 11.81 5.34 -1.11
N PHE A 121 11.50 4.30 -0.34
CA PHE A 121 10.35 4.31 0.57
C PHE A 121 10.45 5.38 1.67
N THR A 122 11.63 5.56 2.26
CA THR A 122 11.87 6.56 3.32
C THR A 122 11.61 7.98 2.82
N GLU A 123 12.09 8.32 1.62
CA GLU A 123 11.93 9.64 1.03
C GLU A 123 10.46 9.89 0.64
N ALA A 124 9.82 8.89 0.04
CA ALA A 124 8.40 8.97 -0.32
C ALA A 124 7.52 9.13 0.93
N LEU A 125 7.80 8.39 2.01
CA LEU A 125 7.04 8.48 3.26
C LEU A 125 7.25 9.83 3.96
N ALA A 126 8.48 10.37 3.94
CA ALA A 126 8.77 11.70 4.45
C ALA A 126 8.02 12.79 3.68
N ALA A 127 7.90 12.66 2.35
CA ALA A 127 7.13 13.58 1.52
C ALA A 127 5.63 13.59 1.85
N VAL A 128 5.06 12.45 2.27
CA VAL A 128 3.67 12.39 2.76
C VAL A 128 3.51 13.23 4.03
N GLY A 129 4.43 13.10 4.99
CA GLY A 129 4.39 13.86 6.25
C GLY A 129 4.77 15.34 6.14
N ALA A 130 5.46 15.74 5.07
CA ALA A 130 5.80 17.15 4.81
C ALA A 130 4.66 17.92 4.11
N ALA A 131 3.71 17.20 3.50
CA ALA A 131 2.59 17.79 2.75
C ALA A 131 1.31 18.00 3.60
N SER A 132 1.39 17.79 4.92
CA SER A 132 0.27 17.88 5.87
C SER A 132 0.20 19.20 6.62
#